data_AF-A0A1E3QSA0-F1
#
_entry.id   AF-A0A1E3QSA0-F1
#
_cell.length_a   1.000
_cell.length_b   1.000
_cell.length_c   1.000
_cell.angle_alpha   90.00
_cell.angle_beta   90.00
_cell.angle_gamma   90.00
#
_symmetry.space_group_name_H-M   'P 1'
#
loop_
_entity.id
_entity.type
_entity.pdbx_description
1 polymer ?
#
loop_
_entity_poly.entity_id
_entity_poly.type
_entity_poly.pdbx_seq_one_letter_code
_entity_poly.pdbx_strand_id
1 'polypeptide(L)'
;MGLVVVAVTEKSSSILALKDDPDEESDHTAVSELKEEDSDESESDEEEEEEEEEEANETDEVEENKLTTKFEFDGIEYSFKERPSVLEEKEGRIEFRVVNNDSSRESMIVLTGLKNIFQKQLPNMPKEYIARLVYDRSHLSIAVVRKPLTVVGGITYKPFNNRKFAEIVFCAISSTEQVRGYGAHMMNHLKDYVRATSEMRHFLTYADNYAIGYFKKQGFTKEITLEKSIWMGYIKDYEGGTLMQCSMLPRIRYLDSAKILLLQKAAIQRKIRSISKSHIVRDGLNCFKESNFKPIDPMTIPGLKEAGWTPEMDALAQRPKKGPHYAFMANLLTEVQNHPSAWPFIQPVNRVEVADYYEVIKEPMDLSTMETKLENDHYETLEEFIYDARLVFNNCRSYNNETTTYFKHASKLEKFFSNKIKEVPEYSHMIE
;
A
#
# COMPACT_ATOMS: atom_id res chain seq x y z
N MET A 1 -10.57 -5.96 18.81
CA MET A 1 -9.51 -6.97 18.65
C MET A 1 -9.61 -7.47 17.22
N GLY A 2 -8.66 -7.10 16.36
CA GLY A 2 -8.57 -7.66 15.03
C GLY A 2 -7.63 -8.84 15.10
N LEU A 3 -8.16 -10.06 14.95
CA LEU A 3 -7.35 -11.23 14.67
C LEU A 3 -6.73 -11.04 13.28
N VAL A 4 -5.40 -11.02 13.24
CA VAL A 4 -4.63 -11.22 12.02
C VAL A 4 -4.62 -12.73 11.81
N VAL A 5 -5.45 -13.22 10.90
CA VAL A 5 -5.32 -14.58 10.39
C VAL A 5 -4.26 -14.53 9.30
N VAL A 6 -3.08 -15.07 9.61
CA VAL A 6 -2.03 -15.34 8.62
C VAL A 6 -2.50 -16.56 7.82
N ALA A 7 -2.86 -16.35 6.55
CA ALA A 7 -3.09 -17.44 5.62
C ALA A 7 -1.72 -17.98 5.18
N VAL A 8 -1.36 -19.16 5.70
CA VAL A 8 -0.25 -19.97 5.21
C VAL A 8 -0.71 -20.59 3.89
N THR A 9 -0.12 -20.18 2.78
CA THR A 9 -0.31 -20.81 1.48
C THR A 9 0.59 -22.03 1.39
N GLU A 10 0.00 -23.23 1.46
CA GLU A 10 0.67 -24.49 1.15
C GLU A 10 1.16 -24.50 -0.30
N LYS A 11 2.43 -24.87 -0.50
CA LYS A 11 3.02 -25.19 -1.80
C LYS A 11 2.40 -26.50 -2.28
N SER A 12 1.48 -26.45 -3.24
CA SER A 12 1.10 -27.62 -4.03
C SER A 12 2.14 -27.88 -5.11
N SER A 13 3.03 -28.84 -4.86
CA SER A 13 3.90 -29.44 -5.86
C SER A 13 3.09 -30.41 -6.72
N SER A 14 2.90 -30.08 -7.99
CA SER A 14 2.28 -30.95 -9.00
C SER A 14 3.24 -32.08 -9.40
N ILE A 15 2.97 -33.30 -8.92
CA ILE A 15 3.56 -34.54 -9.44
C ILE A 15 2.78 -34.97 -10.68
N LEU A 16 3.46 -35.03 -11.82
CA LEU A 16 2.97 -35.63 -13.06
C LEU A 16 2.95 -37.15 -12.91
N ALA A 17 1.74 -37.72 -12.92
CA ALA A 17 1.51 -39.15 -13.09
C ALA A 17 1.65 -39.52 -14.57
N LEU A 18 2.62 -40.37 -14.89
CA LEU A 18 2.62 -41.19 -16.11
C LEU A 18 2.21 -42.61 -15.73
N LYS A 19 1.37 -43.18 -16.58
CA LYS A 19 0.67 -44.45 -16.44
C LYS A 19 1.40 -45.54 -17.23
N ASP A 20 1.17 -46.76 -16.76
CA ASP A 20 1.16 -48.06 -17.46
C ASP A 20 2.44 -48.94 -17.41
N ASP A 21 2.31 -49.97 -16.54
CA ASP A 21 2.85 -51.35 -16.49
C ASP A 21 2.91 -52.10 -17.86
N PRO A 22 3.40 -53.38 -17.95
CA PRO A 22 3.94 -54.29 -16.93
C PRO A 22 5.24 -55.02 -17.35
N ASP A 23 5.87 -55.78 -16.44
CA ASP A 23 6.07 -57.22 -16.62
C ASP A 23 6.77 -57.88 -15.41
N GLU A 24 6.40 -59.14 -15.24
CA GLU A 24 6.47 -60.03 -14.08
C GLU A 24 7.85 -60.65 -13.74
N GLU A 25 7.82 -61.43 -12.65
CA GLU A 25 8.71 -62.53 -12.24
C GLU A 25 9.90 -62.15 -11.33
N SER A 26 9.73 -62.32 -10.01
CA SER A 26 10.02 -63.55 -9.23
C SER A 26 11.52 -63.83 -9.10
N ASP A 27 12.05 -63.81 -7.87
CA ASP A 27 12.23 -65.03 -7.08
C ASP A 27 13.41 -64.91 -6.08
N HIS A 28 13.19 -65.51 -4.91
CA HIS A 28 14.13 -66.01 -3.91
C HIS A 28 15.44 -65.27 -3.53
N THR A 29 15.38 -64.66 -2.34
CA THR A 29 16.24 -64.90 -1.16
C THR A 29 17.51 -65.74 -1.31
N ALA A 30 18.69 -65.14 -1.03
CA ALA A 30 19.77 -65.76 -0.25
C ALA A 30 20.70 -64.70 0.40
N VAL A 31 20.81 -64.84 1.72
CA VAL A 31 21.51 -64.07 2.76
C VAL A 31 23.05 -64.04 2.59
N SER A 32 23.69 -62.92 2.95
CA SER A 32 24.95 -62.92 3.72
C SER A 32 25.27 -61.56 4.34
N GLU A 33 25.22 -61.53 5.68
CA GLU A 33 26.11 -60.85 6.64
C GLU A 33 26.63 -59.43 6.36
N LEU A 34 26.41 -58.51 7.32
CA LEU A 34 27.35 -57.49 7.87
C LEU A 34 26.55 -56.67 8.93
N LYS A 35 26.80 -56.94 10.22
CA LYS A 35 27.53 -56.09 11.20
C LYS A 35 26.84 -54.76 11.55
N GLU A 36 26.32 -54.74 12.78
CA GLU A 36 25.97 -53.56 13.57
C GLU A 36 27.23 -52.71 13.83
N GLU A 37 27.17 -51.42 13.51
CA GLU A 37 27.94 -50.30 14.09
C GLU A 37 27.56 -49.04 13.29
N ASP A 38 26.64 -48.22 13.82
CA ASP A 38 26.58 -46.75 13.69
C ASP A 38 25.25 -46.23 14.24
N SER A 39 25.27 -45.72 15.48
CA SER A 39 24.16 -45.00 16.09
C SER A 39 24.60 -43.72 16.81
N ASP A 40 25.86 -43.29 16.63
CA ASP A 40 26.42 -42.11 17.33
C ASP A 40 26.66 -40.91 16.39
N GLU A 41 26.48 -41.04 15.06
CA GLU A 41 26.66 -39.92 14.11
C GLU A 41 25.37 -39.12 13.84
N SER A 42 24.20 -39.59 14.28
CA SER A 42 22.92 -38.88 14.04
C SER A 42 22.51 -37.92 15.17
N GLU A 43 23.02 -38.11 16.38
CA GLU A 43 22.73 -37.19 17.50
C GLU A 43 23.57 -35.91 17.44
N SER A 44 24.79 -35.97 16.87
CA SER A 44 25.64 -34.78 16.72
C SER A 44 25.14 -33.80 15.66
N ASP A 45 24.55 -34.31 14.57
CA ASP A 45 24.02 -33.47 13.48
C ASP A 45 22.70 -32.79 13.89
N GLU A 46 21.88 -33.44 14.74
CA GLU A 46 20.67 -32.84 15.31
C GLU A 46 20.98 -31.76 16.37
N GLU A 47 22.03 -31.95 17.18
CA GLU A 47 22.49 -30.92 18.13
C GLU A 47 23.12 -29.70 17.43
N GLU A 48 23.86 -29.89 16.33
CA GLU A 48 24.41 -28.78 15.53
C GLU A 48 23.30 -27.99 14.80
N GLU A 49 22.23 -28.65 14.30
CA GLU A 49 21.08 -27.96 13.69
C GLU A 49 20.24 -27.17 14.73
N GLU A 50 20.08 -27.69 15.97
CA GLU A 50 19.41 -26.95 17.05
C GLU A 50 20.22 -25.73 17.53
N GLU A 51 21.55 -25.84 17.63
CA GLU A 51 22.42 -24.70 17.97
C GLU A 51 22.43 -23.62 16.86
N GLU A 52 22.40 -24.01 15.58
CA GLU A 52 22.28 -23.07 14.46
C GLU A 52 20.90 -22.37 14.42
N GLU A 53 19.80 -23.06 14.76
CA GLU A 53 18.46 -22.47 14.87
C GLU A 53 18.32 -21.54 16.10
N GLU A 54 18.97 -21.87 17.22
CA GLU A 54 19.02 -20.99 18.40
C GLU A 54 19.88 -19.74 18.12
N GLU A 55 21.05 -19.87 17.47
CA GLU A 55 21.85 -18.71 17.05
C GLU A 55 21.12 -17.85 16.00
N ALA A 56 20.36 -18.46 15.09
CA ALA A 56 19.52 -17.74 14.12
C ALA A 56 18.37 -16.97 14.81
N ASN A 57 17.71 -17.56 15.80
CA ASN A 57 16.68 -16.89 16.59
C ASN A 57 17.25 -15.79 17.50
N GLU A 58 18.40 -16.01 18.13
CA GLU A 58 19.09 -14.98 18.91
C GLU A 58 19.56 -13.82 18.03
N THR A 59 20.07 -14.09 16.82
CA THR A 59 20.49 -13.04 15.89
C THR A 59 19.31 -12.21 15.37
N ASP A 60 18.16 -12.84 15.09
CA ASP A 60 16.93 -12.15 14.73
C ASP A 60 16.35 -11.33 15.90
N GLU A 61 16.35 -11.83 17.13
CA GLU A 61 15.93 -11.07 18.33
C GLU A 61 16.87 -9.89 18.63
N VAL A 62 18.18 -10.04 18.38
CA VAL A 62 19.19 -8.99 18.54
C VAL A 62 19.05 -7.90 17.45
N GLU A 63 18.71 -8.27 16.20
CA GLU A 63 18.37 -7.31 15.15
C GLU A 63 17.01 -6.61 15.40
N GLU A 64 16.00 -7.33 15.91
CA GLU A 64 14.71 -6.76 16.27
C GLU A 64 14.80 -5.76 17.43
N ASN A 65 15.62 -6.06 18.45
CA ASN A 65 15.86 -5.18 19.58
C ASN A 65 16.63 -3.90 19.17
N LYS A 66 17.56 -3.98 18.20
CA LYS A 66 18.28 -2.81 17.68
C LYS A 66 17.36 -1.76 17.03
N LEU A 67 16.22 -2.18 16.49
CA LEU A 67 15.27 -1.28 15.82
C LEU A 67 14.27 -0.61 16.77
N THR A 68 14.21 -1.03 18.03
CA THR A 68 13.21 -0.56 18.98
C THR A 68 13.70 0.66 19.76
N THR A 69 13.05 1.80 19.56
CA THR A 69 13.31 3.03 20.32
C THR A 69 12.35 3.15 21.48
N LYS A 70 12.90 3.37 22.68
CA LYS A 70 12.13 3.69 23.90
C LYS A 70 12.13 5.19 24.15
N PHE A 71 11.03 5.72 24.65
CA PHE A 71 10.93 7.11 25.08
C PHE A 71 9.91 7.26 26.21
N GLU A 72 10.11 8.25 27.07
CA GLU A 72 9.20 8.57 28.16
C GLU A 72 8.22 9.68 27.74
N PHE A 73 6.95 9.52 28.09
CA PHE A 73 5.95 10.58 27.95
C PHE A 73 4.93 10.49 29.08
N ASP A 74 4.72 11.59 29.80
CA ASP A 74 3.79 11.65 30.95
C ASP A 74 4.05 10.58 32.03
N GLY A 75 5.33 10.32 32.32
CA GLY A 75 5.76 9.32 33.31
C GLY A 75 5.56 7.86 32.89
N ILE A 76 5.20 7.61 31.62
CA ILE A 76 5.02 6.26 31.07
C ILE A 76 6.06 6.03 29.98
N GLU A 77 6.75 4.88 30.04
CA GLU A 77 7.66 4.44 28.98
C GLU A 77 6.86 3.86 27.81
N TYR A 78 7.17 4.33 26.60
CA TYR A 78 6.64 3.82 25.34
C TYR A 78 7.78 3.29 24.48
N SER A 79 7.51 2.24 23.72
CA SER A 79 8.45 1.70 22.74
C SER A 79 7.79 1.61 21.36
N PHE A 80 8.60 1.78 20.31
CA PHE A 80 8.18 1.52 18.95
C PHE A 80 9.36 1.16 18.06
N LYS A 81 9.09 0.37 17.02
CA LYS A 81 10.06 0.00 15.98
C LYS A 81 10.29 1.21 15.07
N GLU A 82 11.50 1.75 15.08
CA GLU A 82 11.94 2.78 14.15
C GLU A 82 12.35 2.17 12.82
N ARG A 83 12.32 3.01 11.77
CA ARG A 83 12.77 2.60 10.44
C ARG A 83 14.29 2.66 10.37
N PRO A 84 14.95 1.77 9.60
CA PRO A 84 16.42 1.75 9.47
C PRO A 84 17.02 3.11 9.10
N SER A 85 16.39 3.83 8.16
CA SER A 85 16.82 5.18 7.77
C SER A 85 16.84 6.23 8.90
N VAL A 86 15.99 6.09 9.93
CA VAL A 86 15.98 7.02 11.07
C VAL A 86 17.15 6.71 12.02
N LEU A 87 17.42 5.43 12.23
CA LEU A 87 18.53 4.97 13.08
C LEU A 87 19.87 5.32 12.45
N GLU A 88 20.02 5.12 11.15
CA GLU A 88 21.22 5.54 10.41
C GLU A 88 21.49 7.05 10.52
N GLU A 89 20.44 7.87 10.56
CA GLU A 89 20.58 9.31 10.77
C GLU A 89 21.01 9.63 12.21
N LYS A 90 20.41 8.98 13.20
CA LYS A 90 20.77 9.16 14.62
C LYS A 90 22.21 8.75 14.91
N GLU A 91 22.68 7.68 14.29
CA GLU A 91 24.08 7.24 14.35
C GLU A 91 25.01 8.12 13.51
N GLY A 92 24.46 9.05 12.73
CA GLY A 92 25.22 9.97 11.89
C GLY A 92 25.86 9.32 10.68
N ARG A 93 25.42 8.12 10.25
CA ARG A 93 25.85 7.45 9.01
C ARG A 93 25.31 8.15 7.76
N ILE A 94 24.10 8.70 7.87
CA ILE A 94 23.46 9.53 6.84
C ILE A 94 23.12 10.91 7.40
N GLU A 95 22.86 11.85 6.50
CA GLU A 95 22.34 13.17 6.80
C GLU A 95 21.46 13.68 5.65
N PHE A 96 20.56 14.61 5.98
CA PHE A 96 19.70 15.28 5.00
C PHE A 96 20.21 16.69 4.76
N ARG A 97 20.65 16.98 3.53
CA ARG A 97 21.18 18.29 3.16
C ARG A 97 20.28 18.97 2.13
N VAL A 98 19.93 20.23 2.38
CA VAL A 98 19.29 21.07 1.37
C VAL A 98 20.37 21.82 0.62
N VAL A 99 20.42 21.62 -0.70
CA VAL A 99 21.42 22.19 -1.60
C VAL A 99 20.76 22.84 -2.81
N ASN A 100 21.39 23.86 -3.36
CA ASN A 100 21.06 24.46 -4.65
C ASN A 100 22.36 24.80 -5.42
N ASN A 101 22.22 25.33 -6.63
CA ASN A 101 23.39 25.80 -7.39
C ASN A 101 23.87 27.16 -6.86
N ASP A 102 24.53 27.13 -5.71
CA ASP A 102 25.23 28.23 -5.06
C ASP A 102 26.67 28.42 -5.57
N SER A 103 27.10 27.60 -6.55
CA SER A 103 28.49 27.54 -7.05
C SER A 103 29.52 26.99 -6.04
N SER A 104 29.08 26.41 -4.92
CA SER A 104 29.93 25.66 -4.00
C SER A 104 30.32 24.30 -4.59
N ARG A 105 31.57 23.88 -4.34
CA ARG A 105 32.07 22.57 -4.76
C ARG A 105 31.24 21.43 -4.16
N GLU A 106 30.90 21.53 -2.87
CA GLU A 106 30.13 20.47 -2.19
C GLU A 106 28.72 20.36 -2.74
N SER A 107 28.01 21.48 -2.86
CA SER A 107 26.66 21.54 -3.45
C SER A 107 26.66 20.97 -4.87
N MET A 108 27.66 21.29 -5.68
CA MET A 108 27.80 20.75 -7.03
C MET A 108 28.05 19.24 -7.06
N ILE A 109 28.82 18.69 -6.13
CA ILE A 109 29.00 17.23 -6.02
C ILE A 109 27.67 16.55 -5.70
N VAL A 110 26.93 17.08 -4.71
CA VAL A 110 25.64 16.54 -4.30
C VAL A 110 24.62 16.63 -5.44
N LEU A 111 24.49 17.79 -6.08
CA LEU A 111 23.58 17.98 -7.22
C LEU A 111 23.95 17.06 -8.39
N THR A 112 25.23 16.84 -8.65
CA THR A 112 25.68 15.91 -9.70
C THR A 112 25.32 14.46 -9.36
N GLY A 113 25.47 14.06 -8.09
CA GLY A 113 25.02 12.76 -7.62
C GLY A 113 23.51 12.57 -7.78
N LEU A 114 22.72 13.57 -7.38
CA LEU A 114 21.26 13.57 -7.57
C LEU A 114 20.86 13.49 -9.04
N LYS A 115 21.46 14.32 -9.90
CA LYS A 115 21.23 14.28 -11.35
C LYS A 115 21.45 12.88 -11.90
N ASN A 116 22.54 12.22 -11.51
CA ASN A 116 22.85 10.86 -11.98
C ASN A 116 21.82 9.83 -11.49
N ILE A 117 21.32 9.97 -10.25
CA ILE A 117 20.25 9.11 -9.73
C ILE A 117 18.95 9.34 -10.50
N PHE A 118 18.51 10.59 -10.66
CA PHE A 118 17.31 10.92 -11.42
C PHE A 118 17.37 10.42 -12.85
N GLN A 119 18.52 10.59 -13.54
CA GLN A 119 18.70 10.09 -14.91
C GLN A 119 18.61 8.56 -15.02
N LYS A 120 18.90 7.82 -13.95
CA LYS A 120 18.78 6.35 -13.91
C LYS A 120 17.38 5.90 -13.51
N GLN A 121 16.78 6.56 -12.52
CA GLN A 121 15.50 6.16 -11.92
C GLN A 121 14.28 6.71 -12.67
N LEU A 122 14.46 7.74 -13.50
CA LEU A 122 13.40 8.38 -14.29
C LEU A 122 13.73 8.25 -15.79
N PRO A 123 13.61 7.06 -16.39
CA PRO A 123 14.03 6.81 -17.78
C PRO A 123 13.19 7.58 -18.82
N ASN A 124 11.95 7.92 -18.49
CA ASN A 124 11.05 8.69 -19.36
C ASN A 124 11.38 10.19 -19.41
N MET A 125 12.25 10.67 -18.50
CA MET A 125 12.63 12.08 -18.43
C MET A 125 13.94 12.33 -19.20
N PRO A 126 13.98 13.30 -20.15
CA PRO A 126 15.20 13.57 -20.90
C PRO A 126 16.37 13.96 -20.00
N LYS A 127 17.55 13.36 -20.26
CA LYS A 127 18.74 13.56 -19.41
C LYS A 127 19.17 15.03 -19.29
N GLU A 128 19.07 15.77 -20.39
CA GLU A 128 19.37 17.21 -20.45
C GLU A 128 18.34 18.03 -19.67
N TYR A 129 17.07 17.63 -19.73
CA TYR A 129 15.99 18.26 -18.97
C TYR A 129 16.22 18.14 -17.45
N ILE A 130 16.56 16.92 -16.98
CA ILE A 130 16.92 16.68 -15.58
C ILE A 130 18.10 17.56 -15.17
N ALA A 131 19.20 17.54 -15.95
CA ALA A 131 20.39 18.32 -15.66
C ALA A 131 20.07 19.82 -15.56
N ARG A 132 19.30 20.35 -16.51
CA ARG A 132 18.92 21.76 -16.56
C ARG A 132 18.17 22.18 -15.30
N LEU A 133 17.20 21.40 -14.82
CA LEU A 133 16.41 21.76 -13.65
C LEU A 133 17.14 21.50 -12.33
N VAL A 134 17.92 20.42 -12.21
CA VAL A 134 18.71 20.15 -11.00
C VAL A 134 19.77 21.23 -10.75
N TYR A 135 20.38 21.76 -11.82
CA TYR A 135 21.37 22.84 -11.70
C TYR A 135 20.75 24.25 -11.79
N ASP A 136 19.44 24.37 -11.94
CA ASP A 136 18.77 25.66 -11.99
C ASP A 136 18.79 26.32 -10.60
N ARG A 137 19.18 27.59 -10.53
CA ARG A 137 19.33 28.32 -9.26
C ARG A 137 18.01 28.58 -8.53
N SER A 138 16.88 28.53 -9.24
CA SER A 138 15.54 28.68 -8.66
C SER A 138 14.98 27.38 -8.08
N HIS A 139 15.67 26.25 -8.29
CA HIS A 139 15.31 24.96 -7.73
C HIS A 139 16.17 24.65 -6.51
N LEU A 140 15.56 23.97 -5.55
CA LEU A 140 16.21 23.44 -4.35
C LEU A 140 16.15 21.92 -4.40
N SER A 141 17.17 21.27 -3.86
CA SER A 141 17.17 19.82 -3.70
C SER A 141 17.43 19.46 -2.24
N ILE A 142 16.59 18.61 -1.66
CA ILE A 142 16.92 17.91 -0.43
C ILE A 142 17.52 16.56 -0.80
N ALA A 143 18.74 16.31 -0.35
CA ALA A 143 19.52 15.11 -0.65
C ALA A 143 19.71 14.27 0.61
N VAL A 144 19.56 12.96 0.47
CA VAL A 144 20.03 11.98 1.45
C VAL A 144 21.48 11.67 1.13
N VAL A 145 22.38 12.04 2.03
CA VAL A 145 23.83 11.87 1.85
C VAL A 145 24.35 10.90 2.90
N ARG A 146 24.98 9.83 2.45
CA ARG A 146 25.76 8.92 3.30
C ARG A 146 27.18 9.47 3.41
N LYS A 147 27.72 9.54 4.62
CA LYS A 147 29.08 10.07 4.83
C LYS A 147 30.13 9.19 4.11
N PRO A 148 31.18 9.79 3.51
CA PRO A 148 31.52 11.21 3.60
C PRO A 148 30.72 12.14 2.66
N LEU A 149 30.32 11.72 1.46
CA LEU A 149 29.55 12.56 0.53
C LEU A 149 28.79 11.76 -0.57
N THR A 150 28.41 10.52 -0.28
CA THR A 150 27.73 9.64 -1.24
C THR A 150 26.24 9.93 -1.27
N VAL A 151 25.72 10.33 -2.43
CA VAL A 151 24.29 10.62 -2.57
C VAL A 151 23.50 9.31 -2.70
N VAL A 152 22.51 9.12 -1.84
CA VAL A 152 21.61 7.95 -1.82
C VAL A 152 20.32 8.23 -2.59
N GLY A 153 19.84 9.48 -2.56
CA GLY A 153 18.62 9.91 -3.24
C GLY A 153 18.25 11.33 -2.88
N GLY A 154 17.15 11.84 -3.43
CA GLY A 154 16.71 13.21 -3.16
C GLY A 154 15.37 13.59 -3.76
N ILE A 155 14.91 14.77 -3.36
CA ILE A 155 13.79 15.48 -3.97
C ILE A 155 14.30 16.83 -4.48
N THR A 156 14.07 17.12 -5.76
CA THR A 156 14.23 18.47 -6.32
C THR A 156 12.85 19.12 -6.39
N TYR A 157 12.73 20.32 -5.83
CA TYR A 157 11.49 21.08 -5.79
C TYR A 157 11.73 22.55 -6.13
N LYS A 158 10.70 23.20 -6.66
CA LYS A 158 10.69 24.63 -6.97
C LYS A 158 9.73 25.36 -6.03
N PRO A 159 10.23 26.24 -5.15
CA PRO A 159 9.38 26.99 -4.23
C PRO A 159 8.66 28.15 -4.93
N PHE A 160 7.37 28.33 -4.63
CA PHE A 160 6.60 29.52 -5.00
C PHE A 160 6.10 30.21 -3.73
N ASN A 161 7.02 30.84 -2.99
CA ASN A 161 6.76 31.44 -1.67
C ASN A 161 5.53 32.37 -1.67
N ASN A 162 5.43 33.26 -2.67
CA ASN A 162 4.31 34.21 -2.78
C ASN A 162 2.93 33.53 -3.02
N ARG A 163 2.94 32.28 -3.47
CA ARG A 163 1.76 31.47 -3.80
C ARG A 163 1.52 30.34 -2.79
N LYS A 164 2.36 30.26 -1.75
CA LYS A 164 2.26 29.31 -0.63
C LYS A 164 2.26 27.82 -1.04
N PHE A 165 2.86 27.50 -2.19
CA PHE A 165 3.06 26.12 -2.63
C PHE A 165 4.47 25.90 -3.19
N ALA A 166 4.89 24.64 -3.27
CA ALA A 166 6.07 24.22 -4.01
C ALA A 166 5.72 23.11 -5.00
N GLU A 167 6.38 23.12 -6.15
CA GLU A 167 6.32 22.06 -7.15
C GLU A 167 7.41 21.04 -6.85
N ILE A 168 7.04 19.78 -6.61
CA ILE A 168 8.01 18.67 -6.58
C ILE A 168 8.24 18.25 -8.02
N VAL A 169 9.48 18.44 -8.48
CA VAL A 169 9.89 18.20 -9.87
C VAL A 169 10.44 16.78 -10.03
N PHE A 170 11.34 16.38 -9.13
CA PHE A 170 11.93 15.04 -9.13
C PHE A 170 11.92 14.46 -7.73
N CYS A 171 11.66 13.15 -7.62
CA CYS A 171 11.74 12.41 -6.37
C CYS A 171 12.21 10.99 -6.68
N ALA A 172 13.41 10.63 -6.22
CA ALA A 172 13.96 9.29 -6.45
C ALA A 172 14.98 8.89 -5.38
N ILE A 173 15.06 7.59 -5.12
CA ILE A 173 16.09 6.95 -4.30
C ILE A 173 16.83 5.95 -5.19
N SER A 174 18.14 5.82 -5.00
CA SER A 174 18.95 4.79 -5.67
C SER A 174 18.33 3.41 -5.50
N SER A 175 18.23 2.62 -6.57
CA SER A 175 17.63 1.27 -6.55
C SER A 175 18.26 0.34 -5.52
N THR A 176 19.57 0.47 -5.29
CA THR A 176 20.33 -0.30 -4.28
C THR A 176 19.89 -0.03 -2.84
N GLU A 177 19.20 1.08 -2.60
CA GLU A 177 18.84 1.59 -1.28
C GLU A 177 17.31 1.74 -1.14
N GLN A 178 16.53 1.24 -2.10
CA GLN A 178 15.07 1.24 -2.01
C GLN A 178 14.60 0.30 -0.88
N VAL A 179 13.33 0.46 -0.46
CA VAL A 179 12.68 -0.33 0.61
C VAL A 179 13.19 -0.08 2.04
N ARG A 180 14.35 0.56 2.25
CA ARG A 180 14.89 0.92 3.58
C ARG A 180 14.20 2.12 4.29
N GLY A 181 13.13 2.64 3.69
CA GLY A 181 12.32 3.73 4.26
C GLY A 181 12.83 5.14 3.97
N TYR A 182 13.94 5.32 3.25
CA TYR A 182 14.51 6.64 2.95
C TYR A 182 13.53 7.60 2.26
N GLY A 183 12.68 7.11 1.34
CA GLY A 183 11.72 7.95 0.63
C GLY A 183 10.76 8.68 1.58
N ALA A 184 10.13 7.93 2.49
CA ALA A 184 9.22 8.52 3.47
C ALA A 184 9.96 9.41 4.48
N HIS A 185 11.17 9.02 4.90
CA HIS A 185 11.98 9.82 5.82
C HIS A 185 12.39 11.16 5.19
N MET A 186 12.81 11.14 3.93
CA MET A 186 13.13 12.30 3.11
C MET A 186 11.92 13.24 2.93
N MET A 187 10.73 12.70 2.67
CA MET A 187 9.52 13.50 2.56
C MET A 187 9.13 14.17 3.89
N ASN A 188 9.32 13.49 5.02
CA ASN A 188 9.10 14.08 6.35
C ASN A 188 10.07 15.22 6.62
N HIS A 189 11.36 15.02 6.32
CA HIS A 189 12.37 16.08 6.37
C HIS A 189 12.00 17.27 5.48
N LEU A 190 11.58 17.03 4.24
CA LEU A 190 11.15 18.09 3.32
C LEU A 190 9.98 18.90 3.88
N LYS A 191 8.94 18.23 4.40
CA LYS A 191 7.76 18.89 4.98
C LYS A 191 8.11 19.74 6.18
N ASP A 192 8.91 19.21 7.09
CA ASP A 192 9.32 19.93 8.30
C ASP A 192 10.26 21.10 7.95
N TYR A 193 11.21 20.90 7.03
CA TYR A 193 12.11 21.95 6.53
C TYR A 193 11.33 23.10 5.88
N VAL A 194 10.46 22.79 4.92
CA VAL A 194 9.70 23.79 4.18
C VAL A 194 8.80 24.60 5.11
N ARG A 195 8.16 23.95 6.07
CA ARG A 195 7.28 24.64 7.05
C ARG A 195 8.05 25.48 8.06
N ALA A 196 9.27 25.08 8.41
CA ALA A 196 10.11 25.84 9.32
C ALA A 196 10.76 27.06 8.65
N THR A 197 11.02 26.99 7.34
CA THR A 197 11.80 28.00 6.60
C THR A 197 10.96 28.89 5.68
N SER A 198 9.69 28.55 5.43
CA SER A 198 8.82 29.28 4.49
C SER A 198 7.34 29.24 4.90
N GLU A 199 6.52 30.06 4.25
CA GLU A 199 5.06 30.04 4.41
C GLU A 199 4.34 29.00 3.54
N MET A 200 5.08 28.14 2.83
CA MET A 200 4.50 27.15 1.93
C MET A 200 3.71 26.09 2.72
N ARG A 201 2.49 25.81 2.28
CA ARG A 201 1.58 24.84 2.91
C ARG A 201 1.21 23.67 2.00
N HIS A 202 1.44 23.82 0.70
CA HIS A 202 1.03 22.85 -0.30
C HIS A 202 2.22 22.37 -1.13
N PHE A 203 2.22 21.08 -1.47
CA PHE A 203 3.04 20.54 -2.54
C PHE A 203 2.14 20.13 -3.70
N LEU A 204 2.58 20.45 -4.92
CA LEU A 204 2.02 19.94 -6.16
C LEU A 204 3.07 19.11 -6.87
N THR A 205 2.67 18.02 -7.50
CA THR A 205 3.57 17.15 -8.26
C THR A 205 2.79 16.48 -9.38
N TYR A 206 3.44 16.25 -10.51
CA TYR A 206 3.01 15.23 -11.45
C TYR A 206 3.66 13.91 -11.05
N ALA A 207 2.85 12.89 -10.81
CA ALA A 207 3.30 11.57 -10.42
C ALA A 207 3.03 10.57 -11.55
N ASP A 208 4.05 9.81 -11.92
CA ASP A 208 3.89 8.65 -12.79
C ASP A 208 3.02 7.58 -12.10
N ASN A 209 2.38 6.71 -12.89
CA ASN A 209 1.47 5.67 -12.39
C ASN A 209 2.09 4.78 -11.29
N TYR A 210 3.39 4.45 -11.41
CA TYR A 210 4.11 3.66 -10.42
C TYR A 210 4.37 4.42 -9.10
N ALA A 211 4.39 5.76 -9.13
CA ALA A 211 4.69 6.60 -7.96
C ALA A 211 3.43 7.05 -7.20
N ILE A 212 2.23 6.90 -7.77
CA ILE A 212 0.97 7.32 -7.14
C ILE A 212 0.82 6.70 -5.74
N GLY A 213 1.12 5.41 -5.58
CA GLY A 213 1.03 4.71 -4.30
C GLY A 213 1.98 5.30 -3.24
N TYR A 214 3.19 5.69 -3.64
CA TYR A 214 4.14 6.37 -2.76
C TYR A 214 3.59 7.74 -2.32
N PHE A 215 3.16 8.57 -3.26
CA PHE A 215 2.64 9.91 -2.95
C PHE A 215 1.36 9.85 -2.11
N LYS A 216 0.43 8.91 -2.37
CA LYS A 216 -0.73 8.64 -1.51
C LYS A 216 -0.32 8.35 -0.07
N LYS A 217 0.66 7.47 0.14
CA LYS A 217 1.22 7.19 1.49
C LYS A 217 1.85 8.41 2.16
N GLN A 218 2.32 9.38 1.36
CA GLN A 218 2.83 10.66 1.86
C GLN A 218 1.74 11.73 2.03
N GLY A 219 0.46 11.40 1.91
CA GLY A 219 -0.65 12.34 2.10
C GLY A 219 -0.88 13.24 0.88
N PHE A 220 -0.56 12.77 -0.32
CA PHE A 220 -1.00 13.39 -1.56
C PHE A 220 -2.34 12.79 -2.01
N THR A 221 -3.18 13.63 -2.60
CA THR A 221 -4.45 13.24 -3.23
C THR A 221 -4.48 13.70 -4.69
N LYS A 222 -5.31 13.03 -5.52
CA LYS A 222 -5.60 13.47 -6.89
C LYS A 222 -6.54 14.70 -6.91
N GLU A 223 -7.24 14.93 -5.81
CA GLU A 223 -8.14 16.08 -5.66
C GLU A 223 -7.35 17.37 -5.40
N ILE A 224 -7.32 18.26 -6.38
CA ILE A 224 -6.60 19.53 -6.28
C ILE A 224 -7.55 20.58 -5.71
N THR A 225 -7.45 20.81 -4.39
CA THR A 225 -8.24 21.83 -3.69
C THR A 225 -7.67 23.23 -3.83
N LEU A 226 -6.40 23.37 -4.26
CA LEU A 226 -5.78 24.66 -4.52
C LEU A 226 -6.35 25.28 -5.81
N GLU A 227 -6.78 26.54 -5.73
CA GLU A 227 -7.41 27.26 -6.84
C GLU A 227 -6.50 27.28 -8.07
N LYS A 228 -7.05 27.01 -9.26
CA LYS A 228 -6.31 26.95 -10.53
C LYS A 228 -5.48 28.22 -10.79
N SER A 229 -5.98 29.41 -10.45
CA SER A 229 -5.27 30.69 -10.61
C SER A 229 -3.96 30.77 -9.81
N ILE A 230 -3.80 29.93 -8.78
CA ILE A 230 -2.62 29.89 -7.93
C ILE A 230 -1.48 29.13 -8.61
N TRP A 231 -1.75 28.05 -9.34
CA TRP A 231 -0.72 27.12 -9.83
C TRP A 231 -0.69 26.93 -11.35
N MET A 232 -1.80 27.16 -12.04
CA MET A 232 -1.91 26.97 -13.49
C MET A 232 -0.95 27.92 -14.23
N GLY A 233 -0.13 27.38 -15.12
CA GLY A 233 0.92 28.11 -15.84
C GLY A 233 2.22 28.32 -15.07
N TYR A 234 2.29 27.94 -13.79
CA TYR A 234 3.51 28.03 -12.97
C TYR A 234 4.26 26.71 -12.89
N ILE A 235 3.54 25.59 -12.79
CA ILE A 235 4.08 24.24 -12.78
C ILE A 235 4.23 23.71 -14.21
N LYS A 236 5.03 22.66 -14.37
CA LYS A 236 5.20 21.96 -15.64
C LYS A 236 4.20 20.82 -15.76
N ASP A 237 3.55 20.75 -16.92
CA ASP A 237 2.68 19.64 -17.29
C ASP A 237 3.54 18.53 -17.90
N TYR A 238 3.39 17.31 -17.39
CA TYR A 238 4.07 16.13 -17.89
C TYR A 238 3.06 15.17 -18.49
N GLU A 239 3.27 14.81 -19.76
CA GLU A 239 2.42 13.85 -20.47
C GLU A 239 2.44 12.49 -19.75
N GLY A 240 1.25 11.93 -19.50
CA GLY A 240 1.12 10.66 -18.77
C GLY A 240 1.29 10.75 -17.24
N GLY A 241 1.60 11.92 -16.69
CA GLY A 241 1.66 12.16 -15.24
C GLY A 241 0.28 12.49 -14.66
N THR A 242 0.01 12.00 -13.44
CA THR A 242 -1.17 12.40 -12.66
C THR A 242 -0.82 13.56 -11.75
N LEU A 243 -1.51 14.69 -11.89
CA LEU A 243 -1.37 15.82 -10.95
C LEU A 243 -1.88 15.41 -9.56
N MET A 244 -1.07 15.64 -8.54
CA MET A 244 -1.40 15.35 -7.14
C MET A 244 -1.03 16.51 -6.22
N GLN A 245 -1.83 16.71 -5.18
CA GLN A 245 -1.65 17.74 -4.16
C GLN A 245 -1.43 17.13 -2.77
N CYS A 246 -0.45 17.63 -2.02
CA CYS A 246 -0.34 17.42 -0.57
C CYS A 246 -0.59 18.73 0.16
N SER A 247 -1.55 18.74 1.08
CA SER A 247 -1.77 19.84 2.02
C SER A 247 -1.16 19.48 3.37
N MET A 248 -0.11 20.19 3.77
CA MET A 248 0.59 19.89 5.01
C MET A 248 -0.21 20.31 6.24
N LEU A 249 -0.15 19.48 7.28
CA LEU A 249 -0.78 19.76 8.57
C LEU A 249 0.00 20.88 9.29
N PRO A 250 -0.69 21.83 9.93
CA PRO A 250 -0.07 23.08 10.39
C PRO A 250 0.84 22.92 11.59
N ARG A 251 0.54 22.02 12.53
CA ARG A 251 1.19 21.96 13.86
C ARG A 251 2.03 20.71 14.12
N ILE A 252 1.94 19.70 13.28
CA ILE A 252 2.67 18.43 13.48
C ILE A 252 4.14 18.59 13.13
N ARG A 253 5.05 17.84 13.76
CA ARG A 253 6.38 17.59 13.19
C ARG A 253 6.36 16.22 12.53
N TYR A 254 6.51 16.16 11.21
CA TYR A 254 6.37 14.94 10.44
C TYR A 254 7.42 13.89 10.80
N LEU A 255 8.63 14.30 11.19
CA LEU A 255 9.65 13.39 11.71
C LEU A 255 9.22 12.67 13.01
N ASP A 256 8.37 13.29 13.82
CA ASP A 256 7.82 12.71 15.05
C ASP A 256 6.42 12.10 14.83
N SER A 257 5.93 12.00 13.59
CA SER A 257 4.58 11.53 13.27
C SER A 257 4.27 10.14 13.84
N ALA A 258 5.23 9.20 13.77
CA ALA A 258 5.06 7.85 14.33
C ALA A 258 4.85 7.88 15.86
N LYS A 259 5.65 8.68 16.58
CA LYS A 259 5.52 8.86 18.03
C LYS A 259 4.19 9.52 18.38
N ILE A 260 3.80 10.56 17.65
CA ILE A 260 2.54 11.27 17.87
C ILE A 260 1.34 10.33 17.68
N LEU A 261 1.34 9.53 16.61
CA LEU A 261 0.28 8.55 16.36
C LEU A 261 0.23 7.46 17.44
N LEU A 262 1.39 6.99 17.92
CA LEU A 262 1.47 6.05 19.03
C LEU A 262 0.85 6.63 20.31
N LEU A 263 1.21 7.86 20.66
CA LEU A 263 0.66 8.55 21.84
C LEU A 263 -0.84 8.78 21.72
N GLN A 264 -1.33 9.17 20.54
CA GLN A 264 -2.76 9.30 20.27
C GLN A 264 -3.50 7.98 20.43
N LYS A 265 -2.96 6.89 19.86
CA LYS A 265 -3.51 5.53 20.00
C LYS A 265 -3.55 5.11 21.47
N ALA A 266 -2.48 5.33 22.22
CA ALA A 266 -2.40 5.00 23.63
C ALA A 266 -3.42 5.79 24.47
N ALA A 267 -3.59 7.09 24.20
CA ALA A 267 -4.59 7.93 24.88
C ALA A 267 -6.02 7.42 24.63
N ILE A 268 -6.35 7.08 23.38
CA ILE A 268 -7.65 6.50 23.01
C ILE A 268 -7.84 5.15 23.72
N GLN A 269 -6.82 4.28 23.69
CA GLN A 269 -6.89 2.97 24.34
C GLN A 269 -7.05 3.07 25.85
N ARG A 270 -6.39 4.03 26.52
CA ARG A 270 -6.56 4.31 27.95
C ARG A 270 -8.00 4.73 28.25
N LYS A 271 -8.59 5.59 27.41
CA LYS A 271 -9.99 5.98 27.55
C LYS A 271 -10.94 4.81 27.32
N ILE A 272 -10.69 4.00 26.28
CA ILE A 272 -11.46 2.77 26.02
C ILE A 272 -11.37 1.84 27.24
N ARG A 273 -10.18 1.62 27.80
CA ARG A 273 -9.97 0.76 28.98
C ARG A 273 -10.74 1.22 30.23
N SER A 274 -10.94 2.54 30.38
CA SER A 274 -11.72 3.09 31.50
C SER A 274 -13.22 2.78 31.44
N ILE A 275 -13.73 2.41 30.26
CA ILE A 275 -15.15 2.14 30.01
C ILE A 275 -15.35 0.64 29.71
N SER A 276 -14.47 0.08 28.89
CA SER A 276 -14.52 -1.29 28.39
C SER A 276 -13.75 -2.24 29.29
N LYS A 277 -14.42 -3.34 29.64
CA LYS A 277 -13.85 -4.49 30.35
C LYS A 277 -13.22 -5.52 29.42
N SER A 278 -13.06 -5.23 28.13
CA SER A 278 -12.50 -6.18 27.15
C SER A 278 -11.03 -6.54 27.40
N HIS A 279 -10.33 -5.74 28.21
CA HIS A 279 -8.94 -6.00 28.59
C HIS A 279 -8.79 -6.99 29.77
N ILE A 280 -9.90 -7.36 30.42
CA ILE A 280 -9.92 -8.31 31.53
C ILE A 280 -9.94 -9.71 30.96
N VAL A 281 -8.83 -10.43 31.11
CA VAL A 281 -8.76 -11.88 30.83
C VAL A 281 -9.53 -12.58 31.94
N ARG A 282 -10.44 -13.48 31.57
CA ARG A 282 -11.24 -14.28 32.49
C ARG A 282 -10.90 -15.75 32.31
N ASP A 283 -11.08 -16.53 33.37
CA ASP A 283 -10.80 -17.95 33.34
C ASP A 283 -11.63 -18.67 32.27
N GLY A 284 -11.01 -19.69 31.66
CA GLY A 284 -11.68 -20.55 30.69
C GLY A 284 -12.86 -21.27 31.32
N LEU A 285 -13.91 -21.50 30.52
CA LEU A 285 -15.11 -22.19 30.99
C LEU A 285 -14.81 -23.69 31.18
N ASN A 286 -14.95 -24.18 32.42
CA ASN A 286 -14.64 -25.57 32.77
C ASN A 286 -15.51 -26.60 32.02
N CYS A 287 -16.70 -26.21 31.57
CA CYS A 287 -17.62 -27.06 30.81
C CYS A 287 -17.03 -27.62 29.50
N PHE A 288 -16.05 -26.95 28.91
CA PHE A 288 -15.42 -27.38 27.66
C PHE A 288 -14.25 -28.35 27.88
N LYS A 289 -13.92 -28.68 29.13
CA LYS A 289 -12.92 -29.72 29.45
C LYS A 289 -13.45 -31.13 29.20
N GLU A 290 -14.77 -31.31 29.19
CA GLU A 290 -15.43 -32.59 28.93
C GLU A 290 -15.83 -32.71 27.44
N SER A 291 -15.63 -33.87 26.83
CA SER A 291 -15.92 -34.11 25.41
C SER A 291 -17.42 -34.07 25.05
N ASN A 292 -18.31 -34.13 26.05
CA ASN A 292 -19.77 -34.15 25.86
C ASN A 292 -20.43 -32.91 26.47
N PHE A 293 -19.93 -31.72 26.10
CA PHE A 293 -20.40 -30.46 26.66
C PHE A 293 -21.81 -30.10 26.17
N LYS A 294 -22.61 -29.51 27.06
CA LYS A 294 -23.94 -28.98 26.74
C LYS A 294 -23.84 -27.49 26.39
N PRO A 295 -24.69 -26.97 25.49
CA PRO A 295 -24.80 -25.53 25.25
C PRO A 295 -25.06 -24.77 26.55
N ILE A 296 -24.30 -23.73 26.80
CA ILE A 296 -24.44 -22.85 27.97
C ILE A 296 -25.20 -21.60 27.55
N ASP A 297 -26.10 -21.14 28.41
CA ASP A 297 -26.73 -19.84 28.24
C ASP A 297 -25.68 -18.72 28.34
N PRO A 298 -25.44 -17.96 27.26
CA PRO A 298 -24.45 -16.89 27.24
C PRO A 298 -24.62 -15.87 28.39
N MET A 299 -25.85 -15.63 28.86
CA MET A 299 -26.13 -14.68 29.96
C MET A 299 -25.61 -15.12 31.32
N THR A 300 -25.26 -16.40 31.46
CA THR A 300 -24.69 -16.97 32.70
C THR A 300 -23.17 -16.79 32.78
N ILE A 301 -22.51 -16.42 31.68
CA ILE A 301 -21.06 -16.22 31.62
C ILE A 301 -20.74 -14.86 32.26
N PRO A 302 -19.99 -14.82 33.39
CA PRO A 302 -19.74 -13.58 34.13
C PRO A 302 -19.16 -12.46 33.26
N GLY A 303 -18.27 -12.79 32.32
CA GLY A 303 -17.68 -11.81 31.43
C GLY A 303 -18.56 -11.28 30.32
N LEU A 304 -19.50 -12.09 29.86
CA LEU A 304 -20.41 -11.73 28.79
C LEU A 304 -21.54 -10.85 29.32
N LYS A 305 -22.08 -11.23 30.48
CA LYS A 305 -23.07 -10.44 31.23
C LYS A 305 -22.54 -9.06 31.61
N GLU A 306 -21.31 -8.98 32.11
CA GLU A 306 -20.67 -7.71 32.47
C GLU A 306 -20.33 -6.81 31.28
N ALA A 307 -20.09 -7.40 30.11
CA ALA A 307 -19.83 -6.68 28.88
C ALA A 307 -21.12 -6.07 28.27
N GLY A 308 -22.29 -6.38 28.85
CA GLY A 308 -23.58 -5.93 28.31
C GLY A 308 -23.91 -6.59 26.98
N TRP A 309 -23.36 -7.78 26.72
CA TRP A 309 -23.68 -8.54 25.52
C TRP A 309 -25.16 -8.90 25.51
N THR A 310 -25.76 -8.81 24.33
CA THR A 310 -27.14 -9.24 24.08
C THR A 310 -27.16 -10.15 22.84
N PRO A 311 -28.11 -11.07 22.74
CA PRO A 311 -28.31 -11.86 21.53
C PRO A 311 -28.48 -11.01 20.27
N GLU A 312 -29.07 -9.81 20.41
CA GLU A 312 -29.23 -8.84 19.32
C GLU A 312 -27.90 -8.27 18.83
N MET A 313 -26.96 -7.96 19.74
CA MET A 313 -25.61 -7.51 19.40
C MET A 313 -24.82 -8.61 18.67
N ASP A 314 -25.00 -9.87 19.07
CA ASP A 314 -24.37 -11.01 18.40
C ASP A 314 -24.95 -11.22 17.01
N ALA A 315 -26.27 -11.19 16.89
CA ALA A 315 -26.95 -11.26 15.59
C ALA A 315 -26.50 -10.12 14.66
N LEU A 316 -26.30 -8.90 15.18
CA LEU A 316 -25.77 -7.78 14.41
C LEU A 316 -24.30 -7.98 14.03
N ALA A 317 -23.47 -8.56 14.90
CA ALA A 317 -22.06 -8.84 14.63
C ALA A 317 -21.86 -9.98 13.62
N GLN A 318 -22.75 -10.98 13.64
CA GLN A 318 -22.78 -12.09 12.70
C GLN A 318 -23.41 -11.72 11.35
N ARG A 319 -24.13 -10.59 11.25
CA ARG A 319 -24.57 -10.09 9.95
C ARG A 319 -23.33 -9.83 9.09
N PRO A 320 -23.23 -10.48 7.91
CA PRO A 320 -22.14 -10.19 7.01
C PRO A 320 -22.21 -8.69 6.66
N LYS A 321 -21.11 -7.97 6.92
CA LYS A 321 -21.03 -6.51 6.70
C LYS A 321 -21.17 -6.11 5.24
N LYS A 322 -21.05 -7.07 4.34
CA LYS A 322 -21.08 -6.94 2.89
C LYS A 322 -21.87 -8.12 2.34
N GLY A 323 -22.61 -7.89 1.26
CA GLY A 323 -23.38 -8.94 0.59
C GLY A 323 -22.50 -10.12 0.12
N PRO A 324 -23.10 -11.30 -0.10
CA PRO A 324 -22.38 -12.52 -0.50
C PRO A 324 -21.56 -12.35 -1.78
N HIS A 325 -21.99 -11.47 -2.69
CA HIS A 325 -21.33 -11.22 -3.97
C HIS A 325 -20.26 -10.10 -3.93
N TYR A 326 -20.06 -9.44 -2.79
CA TYR A 326 -19.16 -8.28 -2.68
C TYR A 326 -17.73 -8.60 -3.10
N ALA A 327 -17.18 -9.71 -2.60
CA ALA A 327 -15.80 -10.10 -2.91
C ALA A 327 -15.61 -10.36 -4.42
N PHE A 328 -16.60 -10.99 -5.05
CA PHE A 328 -16.61 -11.20 -6.50
C PHE A 328 -16.66 -9.88 -7.27
N MET A 329 -17.60 -8.99 -6.93
CA MET A 329 -17.73 -7.67 -7.56
C MET A 329 -16.45 -6.83 -7.41
N ALA A 330 -15.81 -6.85 -6.24
CA ALA A 330 -14.58 -6.10 -5.96
C ALA A 330 -13.39 -6.60 -6.79
N ASN A 331 -13.22 -7.92 -6.87
CA ASN A 331 -12.17 -8.53 -7.68
C ASN A 331 -12.43 -8.27 -9.17
N LEU A 332 -13.67 -8.46 -9.64
CA LEU A 332 -14.04 -8.21 -11.03
C LEU A 332 -13.82 -6.75 -11.42
N LEU A 333 -14.24 -5.79 -10.57
CA LEU A 333 -14.03 -4.37 -10.82
C LEU A 333 -12.54 -4.02 -10.91
N THR A 334 -11.72 -4.59 -10.01
CA THR A 334 -10.27 -4.41 -10.02
C THR A 334 -9.64 -4.93 -11.31
N GLU A 335 -10.05 -6.13 -11.78
CA GLU A 335 -9.57 -6.69 -13.04
C GLU A 335 -9.98 -5.85 -14.25
N VAL A 336 -11.22 -5.34 -14.26
CA VAL A 336 -11.74 -4.47 -15.32
C VAL A 336 -10.98 -3.14 -15.35
N GLN A 337 -10.74 -2.52 -14.19
CA GLN A 337 -9.96 -1.28 -14.08
C GLN A 337 -8.51 -1.44 -14.56
N ASN A 338 -7.90 -2.61 -14.35
CA ASN A 338 -6.53 -2.90 -14.77
C ASN A 338 -6.41 -3.33 -16.25
N HIS A 339 -7.51 -3.56 -16.94
CA HIS A 339 -7.48 -3.98 -18.34
C HIS A 339 -6.94 -2.85 -19.24
N PRO A 340 -6.08 -3.11 -20.25
CA PRO A 340 -5.47 -2.06 -21.08
C PRO A 340 -6.46 -1.16 -21.84
N SER A 341 -7.70 -1.62 -22.04
CA SER A 341 -8.77 -0.84 -22.68
C SER A 341 -9.64 -0.03 -21.70
N ALA A 342 -9.32 -0.04 -20.40
CA ALA A 342 -10.11 0.61 -19.37
C ALA A 342 -9.87 2.10 -19.22
N TRP A 343 -8.73 2.61 -19.68
CA TRP A 343 -8.29 4.00 -19.48
C TRP A 343 -9.36 5.08 -19.77
N PRO A 344 -10.25 4.97 -20.79
CA PRO A 344 -11.28 5.99 -21.02
C PRO A 344 -12.41 6.00 -19.99
N PHE A 345 -12.56 4.91 -19.24
CA PHE A 345 -13.70 4.64 -18.36
C PHE A 345 -13.32 4.71 -16.87
N ILE A 346 -12.05 5.01 -16.55
CA ILE A 346 -11.56 5.05 -15.17
C ILE A 346 -12.17 6.20 -14.38
N GLN A 347 -12.54 7.30 -15.04
CA GLN A 347 -13.08 8.51 -14.41
C GLN A 347 -14.33 9.01 -15.15
N PRO A 348 -15.20 9.79 -14.49
CA PRO A 348 -16.32 10.43 -15.17
C PRO A 348 -15.87 11.31 -16.33
N VAL A 349 -16.66 11.36 -17.40
CA VAL A 349 -16.38 12.23 -18.55
C VAL A 349 -16.33 13.70 -18.12
N ASN A 350 -15.27 14.41 -18.45
CA ASN A 350 -15.12 15.79 -18.02
C ASN A 350 -16.06 16.73 -18.79
N ARG A 351 -17.00 17.38 -18.09
CA ARG A 351 -17.94 18.38 -18.65
C ARG A 351 -17.28 19.53 -19.41
N VAL A 352 -16.05 19.88 -19.06
CA VAL A 352 -15.31 20.98 -19.70
C VAL A 352 -14.69 20.53 -21.03
N GLU A 353 -14.28 19.27 -21.11
CA GLU A 353 -13.64 18.71 -22.31
C GLU A 353 -14.69 18.22 -23.32
N VAL A 354 -15.81 17.69 -22.82
CA VAL A 354 -16.91 17.16 -23.64
C VAL A 354 -18.22 17.82 -23.20
N ALA A 355 -18.50 19.00 -23.77
CA ALA A 355 -19.53 19.91 -23.30
C ALA A 355 -20.96 19.37 -23.42
N ASP A 356 -21.27 18.67 -24.51
CA ASP A 356 -22.62 18.13 -24.80
C ASP A 356 -22.84 16.72 -24.24
N TYR A 357 -21.84 16.09 -23.64
CA TYR A 357 -21.91 14.69 -23.18
C TYR A 357 -23.10 14.43 -22.25
N TYR A 358 -23.28 15.28 -21.25
CA TYR A 358 -24.37 15.15 -20.26
C TYR A 358 -25.72 15.65 -20.75
N GLU A 359 -25.77 16.27 -21.94
CA GLU A 359 -27.02 16.56 -22.63
C GLU A 359 -27.49 15.33 -23.41
N VAL A 360 -26.55 14.57 -23.97
CA VAL A 360 -26.82 13.35 -24.75
C VAL A 360 -27.02 12.13 -23.84
N ILE A 361 -26.10 11.89 -22.91
CA ILE A 361 -26.11 10.74 -21.99
C ILE A 361 -26.83 11.11 -20.69
N LYS A 362 -27.94 10.40 -20.41
CA LYS A 362 -28.82 10.70 -19.26
C LYS A 362 -28.41 10.01 -17.97
N GLU A 363 -27.81 8.84 -18.06
CA GLU A 363 -27.36 8.04 -16.92
C GLU A 363 -25.85 7.78 -17.02
N PRO A 364 -25.02 8.80 -16.75
CA PRO A 364 -23.56 8.67 -16.84
C PRO A 364 -23.04 7.66 -15.82
N MET A 365 -22.07 6.85 -16.22
CA MET A 365 -21.42 5.86 -15.36
C MET A 365 -19.96 5.69 -15.77
N ASP A 366 -19.10 5.41 -14.78
CA ASP A 366 -17.66 5.14 -14.93
C ASP A 366 -17.17 4.20 -13.82
N LEU A 367 -15.98 3.63 -14.00
CA LEU A 367 -15.45 2.61 -13.11
C LEU A 367 -15.08 3.13 -11.71
N SER A 368 -14.78 4.42 -11.54
CA SER A 368 -14.54 4.99 -10.20
C SER A 368 -15.83 5.30 -9.45
N THR A 369 -16.88 5.68 -10.17
CA THR A 369 -18.23 5.77 -9.60
C THR A 369 -18.72 4.39 -9.15
N MET A 370 -18.51 3.34 -9.96
CA MET A 370 -18.80 1.97 -9.56
C MET A 370 -18.00 1.53 -8.32
N GLU A 371 -16.71 1.86 -8.24
CA GLU A 371 -15.86 1.58 -7.06
C GLU A 371 -16.44 2.23 -5.80
N THR A 372 -16.82 3.51 -5.91
CA THR A 372 -17.43 4.26 -4.81
C THR A 372 -18.79 3.65 -4.40
N LYS A 373 -19.61 3.22 -5.36
CA LYS A 373 -20.90 2.55 -5.08
C LYS A 373 -20.68 1.24 -4.33
N LEU A 374 -19.73 0.42 -4.78
CA LEU A 374 -19.41 -0.87 -4.17
C LEU A 374 -18.85 -0.72 -2.75
N GLU A 375 -17.89 0.18 -2.54
CA GLU A 375 -17.31 0.44 -1.20
C GLU A 375 -18.38 0.87 -0.19
N ASN A 376 -19.38 1.63 -0.64
CA ASN A 376 -20.49 2.11 0.18
C ASN A 376 -21.71 1.17 0.24
N ASP A 377 -21.60 -0.06 -0.28
CA ASP A 377 -22.67 -1.07 -0.24
C ASP A 377 -23.94 -0.70 -1.02
N HIS A 378 -23.80 0.07 -2.11
CA HIS A 378 -24.92 0.47 -2.99
C HIS A 378 -25.24 -0.56 -4.10
N TYR A 379 -24.69 -1.77 -4.02
CA TYR A 379 -25.04 -2.88 -4.90
C TYR A 379 -25.59 -4.00 -4.04
N GLU A 380 -26.93 -4.07 -3.94
CA GLU A 380 -27.60 -5.12 -3.18
C GLU A 380 -27.55 -6.46 -3.92
N THR A 381 -27.52 -6.40 -5.26
CA THR A 381 -27.49 -7.56 -6.15
C THR A 381 -26.38 -7.43 -7.19
N LEU A 382 -25.96 -8.57 -7.77
CA LEU A 382 -24.95 -8.58 -8.83
C LEU A 382 -25.49 -7.94 -10.12
N GLU A 383 -26.79 -8.00 -10.34
CA GLU A 383 -27.49 -7.42 -11.48
C GLU A 383 -27.38 -5.89 -11.52
N GLU A 384 -27.44 -5.22 -10.37
CA GLU A 384 -27.24 -3.77 -10.28
C GLU A 384 -25.81 -3.38 -10.66
N PHE A 385 -24.82 -4.19 -10.26
CA PHE A 385 -23.42 -4.00 -10.64
C PHE A 385 -23.19 -4.24 -12.15
N ILE A 386 -23.80 -5.30 -12.70
CA ILE A 386 -23.75 -5.61 -14.14
C ILE A 386 -24.44 -4.50 -14.96
N TYR A 387 -25.55 -3.96 -14.46
CA TYR A 387 -26.27 -2.87 -15.09
C TYR A 387 -25.38 -1.63 -15.23
N ASP A 388 -24.71 -1.21 -14.15
CA ASP A 388 -23.78 -0.08 -14.19
C ASP A 388 -22.58 -0.34 -15.10
N ALA A 389 -22.02 -1.56 -15.09
CA ALA A 389 -20.95 -1.94 -16.02
C ALA A 389 -21.41 -1.80 -17.48
N ARG A 390 -22.63 -2.26 -17.79
CA ARG A 390 -23.24 -2.12 -19.12
C ARG A 390 -23.48 -0.66 -19.48
N LEU A 391 -23.88 0.20 -18.52
CA LEU A 391 -24.00 1.64 -18.77
C LEU A 391 -22.66 2.25 -19.21
N VAL A 392 -21.53 1.88 -18.60
CA VAL A 392 -20.20 2.35 -19.03
C VAL A 392 -19.97 2.08 -20.52
N PHE A 393 -20.25 0.85 -20.98
CA PHE A 393 -20.01 0.45 -22.36
C PHE A 393 -21.05 1.03 -23.34
N ASN A 394 -22.33 0.98 -22.96
CA ASN A 394 -23.43 1.45 -23.80
C ASN A 394 -23.39 2.96 -23.99
N ASN A 395 -23.17 3.73 -22.92
CA ASN A 395 -23.05 5.19 -23.01
C ASN A 395 -21.89 5.59 -23.93
N CYS A 396 -20.76 4.89 -23.83
CA CYS A 396 -19.63 5.12 -24.73
C CYS A 396 -20.02 4.90 -26.20
N ARG A 397 -20.71 3.79 -26.51
CA ARG A 397 -21.13 3.46 -27.88
C ARG A 397 -22.27 4.33 -28.41
N SER A 398 -23.17 4.80 -27.54
CA SER A 398 -24.25 5.71 -27.91
C SER A 398 -23.73 7.10 -28.23
N TYR A 399 -22.67 7.55 -27.55
CA TYR A 399 -22.08 8.86 -27.79
C TYR A 399 -21.03 8.86 -28.91
N ASN A 400 -20.22 7.80 -29.02
CA ASN A 400 -19.09 7.74 -29.96
C ASN A 400 -19.40 6.89 -31.19
N ASN A 401 -18.86 7.27 -32.35
CA ASN A 401 -18.97 6.48 -33.58
C ASN A 401 -18.14 5.16 -33.51
N GLU A 402 -18.60 4.10 -34.18
CA GLU A 402 -17.96 2.77 -34.22
C GLU A 402 -16.49 2.77 -34.66
N THR A 403 -16.10 3.75 -35.48
CA THR A 403 -14.72 3.86 -35.98
C THR A 403 -13.74 4.38 -34.92
N THR A 404 -14.24 5.02 -33.86
CA THR A 404 -13.43 5.64 -32.80
C THR A 404 -12.70 4.62 -31.93
N THR A 405 -11.60 5.04 -31.32
CA THR A 405 -10.86 4.23 -30.35
C THR A 405 -11.71 3.93 -29.12
N TYR A 406 -12.49 4.90 -28.63
CA TYR A 406 -13.39 4.76 -27.49
C TYR A 406 -14.42 3.64 -27.67
N PHE A 407 -15.10 3.60 -28.82
CA PHE A 407 -16.07 2.55 -29.14
C PHE A 407 -15.40 1.16 -29.13
N LYS A 408 -14.24 1.04 -29.79
CA LYS A 408 -13.47 -0.22 -29.83
C LYS A 408 -13.02 -0.67 -28.45
N HIS A 409 -12.61 0.26 -27.59
CA HIS A 409 -12.23 -0.04 -26.21
C HIS A 409 -13.43 -0.49 -25.37
N ALA A 410 -14.61 0.13 -25.53
CA ALA A 410 -15.84 -0.31 -24.86
C ALA A 410 -16.20 -1.76 -25.23
N SER A 411 -16.18 -2.10 -26.52
CA SER A 411 -16.46 -3.48 -26.97
C SER A 411 -15.44 -4.50 -26.45
N LYS A 412 -14.15 -4.16 -26.40
CA LYS A 412 -13.11 -5.04 -25.83
C LYS A 412 -13.32 -5.26 -24.34
N LEU A 413 -13.60 -4.19 -23.60
CA LEU A 413 -13.76 -4.25 -22.16
C LEU A 413 -15.04 -4.98 -21.74
N GLU A 414 -16.14 -4.75 -22.45
CA GLU A 414 -17.39 -5.49 -22.25
C GLU A 414 -17.23 -6.99 -22.52
N LYS A 415 -16.49 -7.37 -23.57
CA LYS A 415 -16.19 -8.78 -23.84
C LYS A 415 -15.36 -9.40 -22.72
N PHE A 416 -14.35 -8.69 -22.23
CA PHE A 416 -13.55 -9.13 -21.08
C PHE A 416 -14.41 -9.31 -19.82
N PHE A 417 -15.22 -8.30 -19.48
CA PHE A 417 -16.16 -8.33 -18.37
C PHE A 417 -17.14 -9.51 -18.47
N SER A 418 -17.72 -9.71 -19.65
CA SER A 418 -18.67 -10.79 -19.93
C SER A 418 -18.04 -12.17 -19.77
N ASN A 419 -16.81 -12.35 -20.25
CA ASN A 419 -16.08 -13.61 -20.10
C ASN A 419 -15.81 -13.93 -18.63
N LYS A 420 -15.42 -12.93 -17.84
CA LYS A 420 -15.14 -13.10 -16.41
C LYS A 420 -16.37 -13.52 -15.60
N ILE A 421 -17.54 -13.03 -15.98
CA ILE A 421 -18.79 -13.47 -15.35
C ILE A 421 -19.15 -14.90 -15.78
N LYS A 422 -18.93 -15.25 -17.05
CA LYS A 422 -19.17 -16.61 -17.56
C LYS A 422 -18.24 -17.67 -16.96
N GLU A 423 -17.05 -17.28 -16.51
CA GLU A 423 -16.12 -18.16 -15.77
C GLU A 423 -16.71 -18.65 -14.45
N VAL A 424 -17.71 -17.95 -13.89
CA VAL A 424 -18.43 -18.35 -12.67
C VAL A 424 -19.77 -18.98 -13.06
N PRO A 425 -19.95 -20.31 -12.89
CA PRO A 425 -21.16 -21.00 -13.32
C PRO A 425 -22.45 -20.40 -12.74
N GLU A 426 -22.39 -19.93 -11.49
CA GLU A 426 -23.51 -19.30 -10.77
C GLU A 426 -24.04 -18.06 -11.50
N TYR A 427 -23.17 -17.25 -12.12
CA TYR A 427 -23.54 -15.96 -12.74
C TYR A 427 -23.58 -16.00 -14.26
N SER A 428 -23.24 -17.15 -14.86
CA SER A 428 -23.15 -17.31 -16.32
C SER A 428 -24.43 -16.91 -17.07
N HIS A 429 -25.60 -17.17 -16.47
CA HIS A 429 -26.92 -16.85 -17.01
C HIS A 429 -27.23 -15.33 -17.05
N MET A 430 -26.48 -14.51 -16.32
CA MET A 430 -26.73 -13.06 -16.22
C MET A 430 -26.20 -12.26 -17.42
N ILE A 431 -25.42 -12.91 -18.31
CA ILE A 431 -24.74 -12.30 -19.45
C ILE A 431 -25.24 -12.87 -20.79
N GLU A 432 -26.46 -13.42 -20.80
CA GLU A 432 -27.17 -13.78 -22.03
C GLU A 432 -27.60 -12.56 -22.86
#